data_AF-A0A377ZUA1-F1
#
_entry.id   AF-A0A377ZUA1-F1
#
_cell.length_a   1.000
_cell.length_b   1.000
_cell.length_c   1.000
_cell.angle_alpha   90.00
_cell.angle_beta   90.00
_cell.angle_gamma   90.00
#
_symmetry.space_group_name_H-M   'P 1'
#
loop_
_entity.id
_entity.type
_entity.pdbx_description
1 polymer ?
#
loop_
_entity_poly.entity_id
_entity_poly.type
_entity_poly.pdbx_seq_one_letter_code
_entity_poly.pdbx_strand_id
1 'polypeptide(L)'
;MLDATASMASYASNGEDYIITRDTLLSGYEMYLAATPATHPDASPLWREDFHGLPPVHILTAEFDPLRDEGEVLYRRLTEQGVESSCQRYLGVIHGFFQLGGISNAARDAMRDIAWRVASPGR
;
A
#
# COMPACT_ATOMS: atom_id res chain seq x y z
N MET A 1 -1.88 4.50 -1.31
CA MET A 1 -2.61 5.69 -0.87
C MET A 1 -3.89 5.21 -0.23
N LEU A 2 -3.88 5.04 1.09
CA LEU A 2 -4.96 4.44 1.88
C LEU A 2 -5.41 5.35 3.04
N ASP A 3 -4.60 6.36 3.37
CA ASP A 3 -4.91 7.38 4.35
C ASP A 3 -4.34 8.76 3.95
N ALA A 4 -5.22 9.64 3.49
CA ALA A 4 -4.88 11.00 3.05
C ALA A 4 -4.44 11.93 4.19
N THR A 5 -4.51 11.51 5.45
CA THR A 5 -3.96 12.30 6.56
C THR A 5 -2.43 12.28 6.59
N ALA A 6 -1.79 11.33 5.89
CA ALA A 6 -0.33 11.18 5.80
C ALA A 6 0.37 11.20 7.18
N SER A 7 -0.27 10.59 8.18
CA SER A 7 0.12 10.71 9.59
C SER A 7 1.07 9.61 10.07
N MET A 8 1.32 8.58 9.27
CA MET A 8 2.12 7.41 9.66
C MET A 8 3.64 7.66 9.57
N ALA A 9 4.41 6.90 10.36
CA ALA A 9 5.85 7.08 10.51
C ALA A 9 6.64 6.93 9.20
N SER A 10 6.21 6.04 8.29
CA SER A 10 6.85 5.87 6.98
C SER A 10 6.83 7.14 6.12
N TYR A 11 5.83 8.03 6.28
CA TYR A 11 5.85 9.33 5.61
C TYR A 11 6.99 10.22 6.08
N ALA A 12 7.41 10.10 7.34
CA ALA A 12 8.57 10.83 7.86
C ALA A 12 9.89 10.13 7.49
N SER A 13 9.96 8.80 7.63
CA SER A 13 11.22 8.07 7.41
C SER A 13 11.59 7.88 5.94
N ASN A 14 10.60 7.86 5.03
CA ASN A 14 10.81 7.58 3.61
C ASN A 14 10.28 8.70 2.69
N GLY A 15 9.80 9.81 3.25
CA GLY A 15 9.07 10.85 2.51
C GLY A 15 9.89 11.88 1.77
N GLU A 16 11.22 11.92 1.95
CA GLU A 16 12.05 12.99 1.42
C GLU A 16 13.00 12.52 0.30
N ASP A 17 13.69 11.40 0.52
CA ASP A 17 14.85 11.01 -0.30
C ASP A 17 14.55 10.10 -1.50
N TYR A 18 13.32 9.58 -1.61
CA TYR A 18 12.95 8.60 -2.65
C TYR A 18 12.01 9.20 -3.71
N ILE A 19 11.84 8.48 -4.84
CA ILE A 19 11.10 8.95 -6.03
C ILE A 19 9.71 9.49 -5.68
N ILE A 20 8.94 8.77 -4.86
CA ILE A 20 7.69 9.30 -4.32
C ILE A 20 8.00 10.01 -3.00
N THR A 21 7.66 11.30 -2.92
CA THR A 21 7.86 12.10 -1.70
C THR A 21 6.54 12.36 -1.00
N ARG A 22 6.61 12.69 0.29
CA ARG A 22 5.47 13.12 1.10
C ARG A 22 4.75 14.30 0.44
N ASP A 23 5.50 15.28 -0.03
CA ASP A 23 4.94 16.47 -0.68
C ASP A 23 4.25 16.12 -2.00
N THR A 24 4.82 15.19 -2.78
CA THR A 24 4.18 14.68 -4.00
C THR A 24 2.85 14.00 -3.67
N LEU A 25 2.82 13.14 -2.64
CA LEU A 25 1.60 12.45 -2.21
C LEU A 25 0.53 13.43 -1.71
N LEU A 26 0.91 14.40 -0.88
CA LEU A 26 -0.02 15.40 -0.36
C LEU A 26 -0.59 16.31 -1.44
N SER A 27 0.23 16.74 -2.40
CA SER A 27 -0.26 17.51 -3.55
C SER A 27 -1.25 16.69 -4.39
N GLY A 28 -1.01 15.38 -4.55
CA GLY A 28 -1.93 14.45 -5.19
C GLY A 28 -3.26 14.34 -4.44
N TYR A 29 -3.21 14.21 -3.11
CA TYR A 29 -4.41 14.18 -2.27
C TYR A 29 -5.21 15.49 -2.35
N GLU A 30 -4.55 16.65 -2.31
CA GLU A 30 -5.20 17.96 -2.44
C GLU A 30 -5.96 18.08 -3.77
N MET A 31 -5.33 17.67 -4.87
CA MET A 31 -5.96 17.67 -6.20
C MET A 31 -7.13 16.68 -6.29
N TYR A 32 -7.01 15.52 -5.65
CA TYR A 32 -8.01 14.44 -5.73
C TYR A 32 -9.24 14.68 -4.86
N LEU A 33 -9.03 15.19 -3.63
CA LEU A 33 -10.10 15.29 -2.64
C LEU A 33 -11.07 16.44 -2.90
N ALA A 34 -10.62 17.55 -3.48
CA ALA A 34 -11.41 18.78 -3.60
C ALA A 34 -12.07 19.17 -2.25
N ALA A 35 -13.38 19.00 -2.09
CA ALA A 35 -14.10 19.28 -0.84
C ALA A 35 -14.30 18.04 0.06
N THR A 36 -13.91 16.85 -0.40
CA THR A 36 -14.03 15.59 0.33
C THR A 36 -13.08 15.58 1.53
N PRO A 37 -13.54 15.23 2.75
CA PRO A 37 -12.66 15.13 3.90
C PRO A 37 -11.54 14.10 3.68
N ALA A 38 -10.33 14.38 4.19
CA ALA A 38 -9.20 13.45 4.14
C ALA A 38 -9.49 12.10 4.82
N THR A 39 -10.44 12.04 5.74
CA THR A 39 -10.88 10.82 6.43
C THR A 39 -12.08 10.14 5.77
N HIS A 40 -12.54 10.61 4.60
CA HIS A 40 -13.67 10.00 3.92
C HIS A 40 -13.32 8.56 3.48
N PRO A 41 -14.11 7.54 3.86
CA PRO A 41 -13.73 6.13 3.70
C PRO A 41 -13.50 5.67 2.25
N ASP A 42 -14.12 6.33 1.28
CA ASP A 42 -13.91 6.01 -0.14
C ASP A 42 -12.59 6.56 -0.70
N ALA A 43 -12.06 7.64 -0.11
CA ALA A 43 -10.76 8.21 -0.50
C ALA A 43 -9.62 7.69 0.39
N SER A 44 -9.93 7.40 1.66
CA SER A 44 -9.01 6.88 2.66
C SER A 44 -9.60 5.62 3.31
N PRO A 45 -9.48 4.45 2.65
CA PRO A 45 -10.05 3.18 3.11
C PRO A 45 -9.72 2.78 4.55
N LEU A 46 -8.62 3.28 5.12
CA LEU A 46 -8.28 3.07 6.53
C LEU A 46 -9.24 3.73 7.52
N TRP A 47 -10.19 4.53 7.06
CA TRP A 47 -11.26 5.09 7.87
C TRP A 47 -12.59 4.32 7.77
N ARG A 48 -12.67 3.25 6.96
CA ARG A 48 -13.78 2.31 7.05
C ARG A 48 -13.73 1.55 8.35
N GLU A 49 -14.88 1.31 8.98
CA GLU A 49 -14.97 0.50 10.20
C GLU A 49 -15.04 -1.00 9.90
N ASP A 50 -15.74 -1.36 8.82
CA ASP A 50 -16.05 -2.74 8.44
C ASP A 50 -15.40 -3.14 7.10
N PHE A 51 -14.72 -4.28 7.12
CA PHE A 51 -14.10 -4.96 5.99
C PHE A 51 -14.66 -6.38 5.78
N HIS A 52 -15.70 -6.77 6.51
CA HIS A 52 -16.28 -8.10 6.41
C HIS A 52 -16.81 -8.38 4.99
N GLY A 53 -16.61 -9.62 4.52
CA GLY A 53 -17.06 -10.07 3.21
C GLY A 53 -16.17 -9.64 2.04
N LEU A 54 -15.05 -8.96 2.29
CA LEU A 54 -14.03 -8.76 1.27
C LEU A 54 -13.42 -10.12 0.82
N PRO A 55 -13.01 -10.23 -0.45
CA PRO A 55 -12.31 -11.42 -0.94
C PRO A 55 -10.93 -11.54 -0.28
N PRO A 56 -10.24 -12.68 -0.44
CA PRO A 56 -8.86 -12.80 0.00
C PRO A 56 -7.97 -11.68 -0.54
N VAL A 57 -7.14 -11.07 0.31
CA VAL A 57 -6.32 -9.89 -0.03
C VAL A 57 -4.83 -10.21 0.10
N HIS A 58 -4.06 -9.90 -0.93
CA HIS A 58 -2.61 -9.85 -0.84
C HIS A 58 -2.13 -8.39 -0.90
N ILE A 59 -1.36 -7.96 0.10
CA ILE A 59 -0.80 -6.62 0.20
C ILE A 59 0.71 -6.70 -0.02
N LEU A 60 1.21 -5.91 -0.97
CA LEU A 60 2.61 -5.77 -1.29
C LEU A 60 3.09 -4.39 -0.82
N THR A 61 4.12 -4.33 0.01
CA THR A 61 4.75 -3.06 0.42
C THR A 61 6.22 -2.99 0.03
N ALA A 62 6.75 -1.79 -0.11
CA ALA A 62 8.16 -1.52 -0.36
C ALA A 62 8.82 -0.94 0.90
N GLU A 63 10.07 -1.33 1.19
CA GLU A 63 10.80 -0.87 2.38
C GLU A 63 10.97 0.65 2.42
N PHE A 64 11.33 1.24 1.27
CA PHE A 64 11.58 2.67 1.08
C PHE A 64 10.39 3.35 0.39
N ASP A 65 9.21 3.21 1.00
CA ASP A 65 7.96 3.80 0.53
C ASP A 65 7.29 4.58 1.67
N PRO A 66 6.90 5.86 1.48
CA PRO A 66 6.06 6.60 2.42
C PRO A 66 4.75 5.90 2.76
N LEU A 67 4.21 5.11 1.82
CA LEU A 67 2.93 4.40 1.94
C LEU A 67 3.07 3.01 2.57
N ARG A 68 4.28 2.63 3.01
CA ARG A 68 4.53 1.31 3.59
C ARG A 68 3.63 1.01 4.79
N ASP A 69 3.60 1.92 5.76
CA ASP A 69 2.91 1.64 7.02
C ASP A 69 1.39 1.58 6.83
N GLU A 70 0.81 2.36 5.91
CA GLU A 70 -0.63 2.33 5.65
C GLU A 70 -1.08 0.99 5.04
N GLY A 71 -0.26 0.39 4.17
CA GLY A 71 -0.51 -0.95 3.64
C GLY A 71 -0.48 -2.01 4.74
N GLU A 72 0.49 -1.93 5.65
CA GLU A 72 0.64 -2.87 6.76
C GLU A 72 -0.41 -2.68 7.86
N VAL A 73 -0.91 -1.46 8.07
CA VAL A 73 -2.09 -1.20 8.90
C VAL A 73 -3.33 -1.82 8.27
N LEU A 74 -3.55 -1.65 6.96
CA LEU A 74 -4.69 -2.26 6.28
C LEU A 74 -4.68 -3.78 6.44
N TYR A 75 -3.51 -4.41 6.25
CA TYR A 75 -3.34 -5.85 6.49
C TYR A 75 -3.81 -6.26 7.88
N ARG A 76 -3.33 -5.58 8.93
CA ARG A 76 -3.73 -5.88 10.32
C ARG A 76 -5.24 -5.79 10.50
N ARG A 77 -5.84 -4.68 10.04
CA ARG A 77 -7.30 -4.46 10.17
C ARG A 77 -8.12 -5.51 9.41
N LEU A 78 -7.69 -5.93 8.22
CA LEU A 78 -8.33 -6.99 7.46
C LEU A 78 -8.28 -8.33 8.23
N THR A 79 -7.10 -8.71 8.74
CA THR A 79 -6.92 -9.97 9.48
C THR A 79 -7.69 -9.99 10.80
N GLU A 80 -7.74 -8.86 11.53
CA GLU A 80 -8.50 -8.72 12.78
C GLU A 80 -10.01 -8.89 12.56
N GLN A 81 -10.50 -8.62 11.35
CA GLN A 81 -11.90 -8.78 10.95
C GLN A 81 -12.17 -10.09 10.20
N GLY A 82 -11.22 -11.02 10.20
CA GLY A 82 -11.40 -12.36 9.63
C GLY A 82 -11.30 -12.44 8.11
N VAL A 83 -10.83 -11.38 7.42
CA VAL A 83 -10.55 -11.43 5.99
C VAL A 83 -9.26 -12.19 5.75
N GLU A 84 -9.30 -13.25 4.95
CA GLU A 84 -8.10 -14.00 4.54
C GLU A 84 -7.12 -13.06 3.86
N SER A 85 -6.02 -12.74 4.53
CA SER A 85 -5.07 -11.74 4.04
C SER A 85 -3.64 -12.18 4.21
N SER A 86 -2.77 -11.71 3.31
CA SER A 86 -1.32 -11.83 3.43
C SER A 86 -0.66 -10.49 3.14
N CYS A 87 0.50 -10.23 3.74
CA CYS A 87 1.27 -9.03 3.52
C CYS A 87 2.75 -9.37 3.34
N GLN A 88 3.37 -8.82 2.30
CA GLN A 88 4.79 -9.02 2.02
C GLN A 88 5.47 -7.69 1.74
N ARG A 89 6.45 -7.36 2.60
CA ARG A 89 7.37 -6.25 2.37
C ARG A 89 8.55 -6.72 1.52
N TYR A 90 8.79 -6.03 0.42
CA TYR A 90 10.02 -6.18 -0.37
C TYR A 90 11.08 -5.23 0.15
N LEU A 91 12.25 -5.78 0.49
CA LEU A 91 13.40 -5.02 1.00
C LEU A 91 14.26 -4.49 -0.14
N GLY A 92 14.91 -3.35 0.08
CA GLY A 92 15.80 -2.71 -0.89
C GLY A 92 15.10 -2.04 -2.07
N VAL A 93 13.78 -1.87 -2.01
CA VAL A 93 12.98 -1.30 -3.11
C VAL A 93 12.18 -0.08 -2.67
N ILE A 94 11.88 0.78 -3.64
CA ILE A 94 11.13 2.02 -3.50
C ILE A 94 9.67 1.86 -3.92
N HIS A 95 8.84 2.86 -3.66
CA HIS A 95 7.53 2.97 -4.27
C HIS A 95 7.57 2.81 -5.80
N GLY A 96 6.59 2.11 -6.36
CA GLY A 96 6.48 1.88 -7.80
C GLY A 96 7.46 0.85 -8.37
N PHE A 97 8.32 0.21 -7.56
CA PHE A 97 9.31 -0.76 -8.05
C PHE A 97 8.73 -1.86 -8.93
N PHE A 98 7.47 -2.24 -8.69
CA PHE A 98 6.75 -3.26 -9.47
C PHE A 98 6.72 -2.94 -10.98
N GLN A 99 6.73 -1.66 -11.35
CA GLN A 99 6.74 -1.19 -12.74
C GLN A 99 8.12 -1.35 -13.41
N LEU A 100 9.18 -1.59 -12.64
CA LEU A 100 10.57 -1.60 -13.10
C LEU A 100 11.04 -2.99 -13.56
N GLY A 101 10.14 -3.86 -14.01
CA GLY A 101 10.42 -5.23 -14.45
C GLY A 101 11.49 -5.35 -15.56
N GLY A 102 11.70 -4.30 -16.34
CA GLY A 102 12.75 -4.25 -17.36
C GLY A 102 14.16 -4.23 -16.79
N ILE A 103 14.35 -3.70 -15.57
CA ILE A 103 15.68 -3.39 -15.01
C ILE A 103 15.90 -3.89 -13.58
N SER A 104 14.84 -4.24 -12.84
CA SER A 104 14.92 -4.67 -11.44
C SER A 104 14.61 -6.16 -11.29
N ASN A 105 15.55 -6.92 -10.71
CA ASN A 105 15.32 -8.32 -10.36
C ASN A 105 14.23 -8.46 -9.28
N ALA A 106 14.22 -7.58 -8.27
CA ALA A 106 13.19 -7.59 -7.23
C ALA A 106 11.79 -7.36 -7.82
N ALA A 107 11.65 -6.53 -8.86
CA ALA A 107 10.38 -6.35 -9.56
C ALA A 107 9.94 -7.63 -10.32
N ARG A 108 10.88 -8.31 -10.99
CA ARG A 108 10.63 -9.60 -11.66
C ARG A 108 10.22 -10.69 -10.67
N ASP A 109 10.89 -10.73 -9.52
CA ASP A 109 10.56 -11.67 -8.45
C ASP A 109 9.17 -11.39 -7.87
N ALA A 110 8.84 -10.13 -7.61
CA ALA A 110 7.50 -9.73 -7.16
C ALA A 110 6.41 -10.09 -8.18
N MET A 111 6.62 -9.84 -9.47
CA MET A 111 5.67 -10.23 -10.51
C MET A 111 5.47 -11.75 -10.56
N ARG A 112 6.54 -12.53 -10.42
CA ARG A 112 6.47 -14.01 -10.41
C ARG A 112 5.73 -14.53 -9.18
N ASP A 113 6.01 -13.97 -8.01
CA ASP A 113 5.31 -14.34 -6.76
C ASP A 113 3.82 -14.04 -6.85
N ILE A 114 3.45 -12.83 -7.28
CA ILE A 114 2.04 -12.43 -7.45
C ILE A 114 1.35 -13.32 -8.49
N ALA A 115 1.99 -13.59 -9.64
CA ALA A 115 1.43 -14.48 -10.65
C ALA A 115 1.19 -15.89 -10.11
N TRP A 116 2.10 -16.42 -9.30
CA TRP A 116 1.94 -17.72 -8.66
C TRP A 116 0.77 -17.73 -7.67
N ARG A 117 0.64 -16.69 -6.82
CA ARG A 117 -0.47 -16.55 -5.85
C ARG A 117 -1.83 -16.50 -6.53
N VAL A 118 -1.93 -15.72 -7.61
CA VAL A 118 -3.17 -15.61 -8.40
C VAL A 118 -3.52 -16.94 -9.08
N ALA A 119 -2.52 -17.70 -9.54
CA ALA A 119 -2.74 -19.01 -10.15
C ALA A 119 -3.02 -20.13 -9.13
N SER A 120 -2.65 -19.95 -7.86
CA SER A 120 -2.79 -20.94 -6.78
C SER A 120 -3.55 -20.38 -5.57
N PRO A 121 -4.78 -19.85 -5.73
CA PRO A 121 -5.51 -19.23 -4.63
C PRO A 121 -5.76 -20.23 -3.49
N GLY A 122 -5.45 -19.83 -2.26
CA GLY A 122 -5.62 -20.65 -1.05
C GLY A 122 -4.49 -21.65 -0.76
N ARG A 123 -3.32 -21.52 -1.40
CA ARG A 123 -2.08 -22.29 -1.09
C ARG A 123 -0.90 -21.39 -0.78
#